data_AF-A0A2H2YAC0-F1
#
_entry.id   AF-A0A2H2YAC0-F1
#
_cell.length_a   1.000
_cell.length_b   1.000
_cell.length_c   1.000
_cell.angle_alpha   90.00
_cell.angle_beta   90.00
_cell.angle_gamma   90.00
#
_symmetry.space_group_name_H-M   'P 1'
#
loop_
_entity.id
_entity.type
_entity.pdbx_description
1 polymer ?
#
loop_
_entity_poly.entity_id
_entity_poly.type
_entity_poly.pdbx_seq_one_letter_code
_entity_poly.pdbx_strand_id
1 'polypeptide(L)'
;MTTFTIEFDFNSADQKAVLKELQTQGYNLLAYKGAVGPNQLTTGVPTWFAVPFGTMFGLVDIDYQPMYKLYVTTQGNIAADTTIQMQSISTALPLGSAQTFNQDGTFVSGGVASVPADSLGLFNNRPSGTPPLTVGLAGLVTTPSGTQYLPFCAFTLNPQGSIVMKPLENILLVAAQQNLQSGNVQAVVSAPGCTFSFSASTIEYDLQVLASTYTITNLAGTPSVSPVSSGSTIGTIINSGG
;
A
#
# COMPACT_ATOMS: atom_id res chain seq x y z
N MET A 1 3.82 19.45 6.58
CA MET A 1 3.72 18.09 6.04
C MET A 1 2.25 17.80 5.84
N THR A 2 1.84 17.38 4.65
CA THR A 2 0.43 17.08 4.36
C THR A 2 0.11 15.68 4.89
N THR A 3 -0.95 15.58 5.69
CA THR A 3 -1.58 14.31 6.03
C THR A 3 -2.73 14.10 5.07
N PHE A 4 -2.85 12.88 4.56
CA PHE A 4 -3.94 12.43 3.73
C PHE A 4 -4.86 11.54 4.57
N THR A 5 -6.16 11.74 4.48
CA THR A 5 -7.13 11.07 5.36
C THR A 5 -8.19 10.33 4.55
N ILE A 6 -8.51 9.11 4.99
CA ILE A 6 -9.64 8.31 4.53
C ILE A 6 -10.56 8.15 5.74
N GLU A 7 -11.77 8.70 5.67
CA GLU A 7 -12.74 8.68 6.77
C GLU A 7 -13.91 7.75 6.44
N PHE A 8 -14.39 7.01 7.45
CA PHE A 8 -15.69 6.34 7.43
C PHE A 8 -16.51 6.73 8.67
N ASP A 9 -17.73 7.24 8.47
CA ASP A 9 -18.67 7.55 9.55
C ASP A 9 -19.75 6.45 9.72
N PHE A 10 -19.59 5.64 10.77
CA PHE A 10 -20.56 4.63 11.19
C PHE A 10 -21.47 5.10 12.33
N ASN A 11 -21.79 6.39 12.44
CA ASN A 11 -22.72 6.89 13.45
C ASN A 11 -24.20 6.86 13.04
N SER A 12 -24.48 7.01 11.73
CA SER A 12 -25.85 6.95 11.20
C SER A 12 -26.46 5.56 11.33
N ALA A 13 -27.79 5.46 11.43
CA ALA A 13 -28.47 4.18 11.58
C ALA A 13 -28.17 3.22 10.41
N ASP A 14 -28.13 3.76 9.19
CA ASP A 14 -27.88 2.98 7.98
C ASP A 14 -26.43 2.47 7.94
N GLN A 15 -25.44 3.33 8.21
CA GLN A 15 -24.04 2.89 8.24
C GLN A 15 -23.75 1.93 9.41
N LYS A 16 -24.42 2.10 10.56
CA LYS A 16 -24.36 1.11 11.67
C LYS A 16 -24.89 -0.26 11.25
N ALA A 17 -25.97 -0.30 10.49
CA ALA A 17 -26.53 -1.55 9.99
C ALA A 17 -25.55 -2.24 9.04
N VAL A 18 -24.96 -1.50 8.09
CA VAL A 18 -23.94 -2.02 7.17
C VAL A 18 -22.71 -2.52 7.94
N LEU A 19 -22.19 -1.73 8.89
CA LEU A 19 -21.06 -2.13 9.71
C LEU A 19 -21.35 -3.43 10.48
N LYS A 20 -22.53 -3.54 11.09
CA LYS A 20 -22.93 -4.75 11.81
C LYS A 20 -22.92 -5.99 10.90
N GLU A 21 -23.37 -5.87 9.66
CA GLU A 21 -23.33 -6.97 8.69
C GLU A 21 -21.89 -7.35 8.33
N LEU A 22 -21.04 -6.37 8.02
CA LEU A 22 -19.61 -6.58 7.72
C LEU A 22 -18.89 -7.27 8.88
N GLN A 23 -19.16 -6.82 10.11
CA GLN A 23 -18.61 -7.39 11.35
C GLN A 23 -19.07 -8.83 11.56
N THR A 24 -20.37 -9.10 11.42
CA THR A 24 -20.94 -10.44 11.59
C THR A 24 -20.38 -11.43 10.58
N GLN A 25 -20.10 -10.95 9.37
CA GLN A 25 -19.60 -11.74 8.25
C GLN A 25 -18.06 -11.78 8.15
N GLY A 26 -17.34 -11.17 9.11
CA GLY A 26 -15.87 -11.22 9.16
C GLY A 26 -15.18 -10.50 7.99
N TYR A 27 -15.75 -9.40 7.50
CA TYR A 27 -15.12 -8.59 6.46
C TYR A 27 -13.91 -7.81 7.00
N ASN A 28 -12.95 -7.56 6.11
CA ASN A 28 -11.81 -6.68 6.33
C ASN A 28 -11.83 -5.55 5.29
N LEU A 29 -11.43 -4.36 5.71
CA LEU A 29 -11.05 -3.27 4.82
C LEU A 29 -9.61 -3.52 4.36
N LEU A 30 -9.41 -3.68 3.06
CA LEU A 30 -8.11 -3.93 2.46
C LEU A 30 -7.74 -2.76 1.56
N ALA A 31 -6.50 -2.29 1.68
CA ALA A 31 -5.97 -1.23 0.85
C ALA A 31 -4.75 -1.66 0.05
N TYR A 32 -4.61 -1.07 -1.13
CA TYR A 32 -3.43 -1.18 -1.98
C TYR A 32 -3.01 0.21 -2.43
N LYS A 33 -1.70 0.45 -2.52
CA LYS A 33 -1.13 1.73 -2.92
C LYS A 33 -0.15 1.53 -4.06
N GLY A 34 -0.20 2.42 -5.05
CA GLY A 34 0.61 2.31 -6.26
C GLY A 34 2.07 2.66 -6.05
N ALA A 35 2.94 2.04 -6.87
CA ALA A 35 4.31 2.48 -7.08
C ALA A 35 4.77 2.01 -8.47
N VAL A 36 5.72 2.73 -9.07
CA VAL A 36 6.33 2.35 -10.35
C VAL A 36 7.85 2.34 -10.27
N GLY A 37 8.46 1.46 -11.06
CA GLY A 37 9.90 1.24 -11.13
C GLY A 37 10.21 0.02 -12.00
N PRO A 38 11.47 -0.16 -12.45
CA PRO A 38 11.84 -1.33 -13.23
C PRO A 38 11.77 -2.59 -12.38
N ASN A 39 11.55 -3.75 -13.02
CA ASN A 39 11.53 -5.06 -12.36
C ASN A 39 10.50 -5.19 -11.21
N GLN A 40 9.37 -4.49 -11.31
CA GLN A 40 8.26 -4.69 -10.38
C GLN A 40 7.73 -6.12 -10.49
N LEU A 41 7.39 -6.72 -9.36
CA LEU A 41 6.80 -8.06 -9.37
C LEU A 41 5.46 -8.04 -10.10
N THR A 42 5.27 -8.99 -11.02
CA THR A 42 4.02 -9.16 -11.79
C THR A 42 3.05 -10.12 -11.12
N THR A 43 3.49 -10.84 -10.09
CA THR A 43 2.67 -11.81 -9.33
C THR A 43 1.61 -11.14 -8.46
N GLY A 44 1.73 -9.84 -8.19
CA GLY A 44 0.74 -9.05 -7.47
C GLY A 44 1.33 -7.85 -6.75
N VAL A 45 0.50 -7.23 -5.93
CA VAL A 45 0.85 -6.08 -5.08
C VAL A 45 0.60 -6.47 -3.62
N PRO A 46 1.51 -6.14 -2.68
CA PRO A 46 1.22 -6.33 -1.26
C PRO A 46 0.04 -5.46 -0.82
N THR A 47 -0.88 -6.05 -0.06
CA THR A 47 -1.90 -5.33 0.71
C THR A 47 -1.19 -4.33 1.62
N TRP A 48 -1.38 -3.05 1.38
CA TRP A 48 -0.73 -1.99 2.14
C TRP A 48 -1.19 -2.01 3.59
N PHE A 49 -2.50 -2.03 3.83
CA PHE A 49 -3.05 -2.31 5.14
C PHE A 49 -4.30 -3.18 5.06
N ALA A 50 -4.53 -3.95 6.12
CA ALA A 50 -5.75 -4.72 6.34
C ALA A 50 -6.29 -4.37 7.73
N VAL A 51 -7.53 -3.89 7.80
CA VAL A 51 -8.19 -3.54 9.06
C VAL A 51 -9.50 -4.31 9.17
N PRO A 52 -9.68 -5.15 10.19
CA PRO A 52 -10.96 -5.82 10.41
C PRO A 52 -12.08 -4.84 10.69
N PHE A 53 -13.23 -4.98 10.01
CA PHE A 53 -14.42 -4.20 10.38
C PHE A 53 -14.87 -4.51 11.82
N GLY A 54 -14.54 -5.71 12.32
CA GLY A 54 -14.74 -6.14 13.70
C GLY A 54 -14.15 -5.21 14.77
N THR A 55 -13.14 -4.39 14.42
CA THR A 55 -12.50 -3.44 15.36
C THR A 55 -12.95 -1.99 15.16
N MET A 56 -13.88 -1.73 14.23
CA MET A 56 -14.35 -0.39 13.87
C MET A 56 -15.66 -0.03 14.59
N PHE A 57 -15.83 1.24 14.94
CA PHE A 57 -17.10 1.83 15.39
C PHE A 57 -17.03 3.36 15.33
N GLY A 58 -18.18 4.03 15.17
CA GLY A 58 -18.22 5.50 15.14
C GLY A 58 -17.45 6.07 13.94
N LEU A 59 -16.66 7.12 14.18
CA LEU A 59 -15.75 7.69 13.18
C LEU A 59 -14.48 6.86 13.11
N VAL A 60 -14.08 6.49 11.90
CA VAL A 60 -12.87 5.72 11.63
C VAL A 60 -12.00 6.50 10.66
N ASP A 61 -10.85 6.93 11.16
CA ASP A 61 -9.86 7.66 10.37
C ASP A 61 -8.68 6.75 10.04
N ILE A 62 -8.25 6.83 8.78
CA ILE A 62 -7.00 6.23 8.33
C ILE A 62 -6.13 7.35 7.78
N ASP A 63 -5.09 7.67 8.52
CA ASP A 63 -4.16 8.73 8.15
C ASP A 63 -2.94 8.17 7.45
N TYR A 64 -2.53 8.85 6.41
CA TYR A 64 -1.34 8.54 5.64
C TYR A 64 -0.49 9.78 5.46
N GLN A 65 0.79 9.64 5.77
CA GLN A 65 1.79 10.67 5.49
C GLN A 65 2.72 10.12 4.42
N PRO A 66 3.11 10.91 3.40
CA PRO A 66 4.04 10.50 2.36
C PRO A 66 5.49 10.43 2.90
N MET A 67 5.68 9.61 3.93
CA MET A 67 6.94 9.20 4.53
C MET A 67 7.19 7.76 4.14
N TYR A 68 8.39 7.52 3.63
CA TYR A 68 8.74 6.24 3.05
C TYR A 68 9.98 5.67 3.71
N LYS A 69 10.00 4.35 3.83
CA LYS A 69 11.19 3.56 4.12
C LYS A 69 11.45 2.60 2.97
N LEU A 70 12.71 2.31 2.72
CA LEU A 70 13.12 1.19 1.90
C LEU A 70 13.08 -0.07 2.76
N TYR A 71 12.59 -1.17 2.21
CA TYR A 71 12.72 -2.48 2.83
C TYR A 71 13.41 -3.46 1.90
N VAL A 72 14.05 -4.46 2.50
CA VAL A 72 14.69 -5.58 1.81
C VAL A 72 14.26 -6.89 2.45
N THR A 73 14.04 -7.90 1.61
CA THR A 73 13.86 -9.29 2.03
C THR A 73 14.66 -10.24 1.14
N THR A 74 15.16 -11.31 1.76
CA THR A 74 15.83 -12.44 1.10
C THR A 74 14.85 -13.54 0.67
N GLN A 75 13.54 -13.34 0.88
CA GLN A 75 12.50 -14.23 0.37
C GLN A 75 12.64 -14.34 -1.16
N GLY A 76 13.07 -15.52 -1.63
CA GLY A 76 13.46 -15.75 -3.02
C GLY A 76 12.30 -15.92 -4.00
N ASN A 77 11.09 -16.24 -3.51
CA ASN A 77 9.90 -16.36 -4.35
C ASN A 77 8.72 -15.65 -3.66
N ILE A 78 8.31 -14.52 -4.22
CA ILE A 78 7.12 -13.78 -3.80
C ILE A 78 6.03 -14.05 -4.82
N ALA A 79 5.18 -15.04 -4.51
CA ALA A 79 4.00 -15.38 -5.29
C ALA A 79 2.75 -14.68 -4.71
N ALA A 80 1.63 -14.81 -5.41
CA ALA A 80 0.32 -14.50 -4.81
C ALA A 80 0.15 -15.25 -3.48
N ASP A 81 -0.56 -14.64 -2.55
CA ASP A 81 -0.80 -15.10 -1.18
C ASP A 81 0.44 -15.21 -0.28
N THR A 82 1.63 -14.84 -0.79
CA THR A 82 2.84 -14.75 0.04
C THR A 82 2.81 -13.45 0.84
N THR A 83 3.07 -13.52 2.14
CA THR A 83 3.27 -12.32 2.96
C THR A 83 4.74 -11.91 2.94
N ILE A 84 5.00 -10.69 2.46
CA ILE A 84 6.32 -10.07 2.48
C ILE A 84 6.71 -9.77 3.93
N GLN A 85 7.86 -10.30 4.34
CA GLN A 85 8.47 -10.02 5.63
C GLN A 85 9.61 -9.01 5.41
N MET A 86 9.45 -7.79 5.91
CA MET A 86 10.48 -6.74 5.79
C MET A 86 11.66 -7.03 6.73
N GLN A 87 12.65 -7.79 6.25
CA GLN A 87 13.77 -8.26 7.06
C GLN A 87 14.74 -7.14 7.46
N SER A 88 15.02 -6.23 6.55
CA SER A 88 15.76 -5.00 6.85
C SER A 88 14.98 -3.80 6.37
N ILE A 89 14.93 -2.75 7.18
CA ILE A 89 14.18 -1.53 6.90
C ILE A 89 15.06 -0.31 7.18
N SER A 90 15.05 0.65 6.27
CA SER A 90 15.82 1.88 6.44
C SER A 90 15.22 2.79 7.51
N THR A 91 15.93 3.87 7.84
CA THR A 91 15.30 5.07 8.42
C THR A 91 14.32 5.68 7.43
N ALA A 92 13.44 6.58 7.89
CA ALA A 92 12.55 7.31 6.99
C ALA A 92 13.35 8.24 6.08
N LEU A 93 12.99 8.27 4.80
CA LEU A 93 13.73 8.99 3.75
C LEU A 93 12.84 10.04 3.09
N PRO A 94 13.34 11.25 2.82
CA PRO A 94 12.68 12.16 1.91
C PRO A 94 12.81 11.67 0.47
N LEU A 95 11.81 11.93 -0.36
CA LEU A 95 11.90 11.70 -1.81
C LEU A 95 13.09 12.48 -2.41
N GLY A 96 13.66 11.96 -3.50
CA GLY A 96 14.94 12.41 -4.06
C GLY A 96 16.17 11.78 -3.41
N SER A 97 16.00 10.95 -2.37
CA SER A 97 17.11 10.29 -1.68
C SER A 97 17.51 8.97 -2.33
N ALA A 98 18.76 8.57 -2.10
CA ALA A 98 19.29 7.26 -2.44
C ALA A 98 19.85 6.54 -1.19
N GLN A 99 19.76 5.22 -1.16
CA GLN A 99 20.48 4.38 -0.20
C GLN A 99 21.24 3.26 -0.91
N THR A 100 22.34 2.85 -0.30
CA THR A 100 23.05 1.61 -0.59
C THR A 100 22.70 0.58 0.47
N PHE A 101 22.27 -0.60 0.05
CA PHE A 101 22.11 -1.77 0.92
C PHE A 101 23.35 -2.66 0.86
N ASN A 102 23.92 -2.96 2.01
CA ASN A 102 25.12 -3.78 2.13
C ASN A 102 24.79 -5.24 2.48
N GLN A 103 25.77 -6.12 2.32
CA GLN A 103 25.61 -7.55 2.59
C GLN A 103 25.29 -7.89 4.05
N ASP A 104 25.72 -7.04 4.99
CA ASP A 104 25.43 -7.17 6.42
C ASP A 104 24.02 -6.74 6.82
N GLY A 105 23.20 -6.31 5.85
CA GLY A 105 21.83 -5.87 6.10
C GLY A 105 21.69 -4.37 6.39
N THR A 106 22.78 -3.61 6.38
CA THR A 106 22.77 -2.17 6.69
C THR A 106 22.42 -1.31 5.48
N PHE A 107 21.87 -0.12 5.76
CA PHE A 107 21.66 0.94 4.78
C PHE A 107 22.65 2.08 5.03
N VAL A 108 23.26 2.61 3.96
CA VAL A 108 24.06 3.83 3.99
C VAL A 108 23.60 4.79 2.89
N SER A 109 23.72 6.09 3.14
CA SER A 109 23.26 7.11 2.18
C SER A 109 24.04 7.07 0.85
N GLY A 110 23.35 7.29 -0.27
CA GLY A 110 23.94 7.34 -1.62
C GLY A 110 23.78 6.04 -2.43
N GLY A 111 24.65 5.81 -3.41
CA GLY A 111 24.66 4.59 -4.24
C GLY A 111 23.93 4.70 -5.58
N VAL A 112 22.96 5.60 -5.71
CA VAL A 112 22.25 5.88 -6.97
C VAL A 112 22.40 7.36 -7.30
N ALA A 113 22.90 7.67 -8.50
CA ALA A 113 23.03 9.04 -8.99
C ALA A 113 21.71 9.54 -9.58
N SER A 114 21.45 10.84 -9.47
CA SER A 114 20.33 11.53 -10.13
C SER A 114 18.94 10.94 -9.84
N VAL A 115 18.66 10.58 -8.59
CA VAL A 115 17.32 10.14 -8.18
C VAL A 115 16.32 11.29 -8.39
N PRO A 116 15.22 11.08 -9.14
CA PRO A 116 14.17 12.07 -9.31
C PRO A 116 13.58 12.53 -7.96
N ALA A 117 13.16 13.79 -7.88
CA ALA A 117 12.66 14.40 -6.65
C ALA A 117 11.39 13.75 -6.07
N ASP A 118 10.68 12.97 -6.88
CA ASP A 118 9.47 12.22 -6.51
C ASP A 118 9.73 10.73 -6.26
N SER A 119 11.00 10.31 -6.19
CA SER A 119 11.40 8.90 -6.19
C SER A 119 12.41 8.58 -5.09
N LEU A 120 12.63 7.29 -4.81
CA LEU A 120 13.71 6.79 -3.96
C LEU A 120 14.61 5.83 -4.74
N GLY A 121 15.92 6.02 -4.58
CA GLY A 121 16.94 5.15 -5.17
C GLY A 121 17.45 4.10 -4.19
N LEU A 122 17.69 2.89 -4.67
CA LEU A 122 18.35 1.82 -3.92
C LEU A 122 19.43 1.15 -4.77
N PHE A 123 20.66 1.11 -4.25
CA PHE A 123 21.76 0.32 -4.80
C PHE A 123 22.00 -0.92 -3.94
N ASN A 124 22.14 -2.08 -4.56
CA ASN A 124 22.43 -3.34 -3.87
C ASN A 124 23.93 -3.63 -3.96
N ASN A 125 24.68 -3.29 -2.92
CA ASN A 125 26.14 -3.47 -2.86
C ASN A 125 26.56 -4.91 -2.47
N ARG A 126 25.64 -5.89 -2.53
CA ARG A 126 26.00 -7.30 -2.30
C ARG A 126 26.89 -7.81 -3.43
N PRO A 127 27.84 -8.72 -3.15
CA PRO A 127 28.73 -9.27 -4.17
C PRO A 127 27.99 -9.90 -5.34
N SER A 128 28.60 -9.82 -6.53
CA SER A 128 28.16 -10.57 -7.70
C SER A 128 28.10 -12.07 -7.39
N GLY A 129 27.13 -12.77 -7.97
CA GLY A 129 26.89 -14.20 -7.72
C GLY A 129 26.01 -14.50 -6.49
N THR A 130 25.62 -13.49 -5.70
CA THR A 130 24.57 -13.68 -4.69
C THR A 130 23.16 -13.68 -5.34
N PRO A 131 22.14 -14.32 -4.72
CA PRO A 131 20.78 -14.27 -5.26
C PRO A 131 20.19 -12.85 -5.26
N PRO A 132 19.32 -12.51 -6.23
CA PRO A 132 18.57 -11.25 -6.22
C PRO A 132 17.77 -11.07 -4.93
N LEU A 133 17.51 -9.82 -4.58
CA LEU A 133 16.65 -9.45 -3.46
C LEU A 133 15.25 -9.09 -3.94
N THR A 134 14.26 -9.28 -3.08
CA THR A 134 13.01 -8.52 -3.18
C THR A 134 13.16 -7.26 -2.33
N VAL A 135 12.85 -6.12 -2.93
CA VAL A 135 12.94 -4.79 -2.29
C VAL A 135 11.67 -4.01 -2.55
N GLY A 136 11.41 -2.98 -1.77
CA GLY A 136 10.28 -2.10 -2.05
C GLY A 136 10.20 -0.92 -1.10
N LEU A 137 9.06 -0.24 -1.16
CA LEU A 137 8.74 0.88 -0.29
C LEU A 137 7.71 0.45 0.76
N ALA A 138 7.91 0.96 1.97
CA ALA A 138 6.94 0.92 3.04
C ALA A 138 6.46 2.34 3.35
N GLY A 139 5.14 2.54 3.40
CA GLY A 139 4.49 3.83 3.65
C GLY A 139 3.99 3.91 5.08
N LEU A 140 4.13 5.08 5.72
CA LEU A 140 3.63 5.33 7.06
C LEU A 140 2.11 5.51 7.04
N VAL A 141 1.39 4.64 7.73
CA VAL A 141 -0.06 4.72 7.88
C VAL A 141 -0.46 4.55 9.34
N THR A 142 -1.42 5.35 9.78
CA THR A 142 -2.13 5.19 11.04
C THR A 142 -3.49 4.58 10.73
N THR A 143 -3.73 3.42 11.32
CA THR A 143 -5.00 2.71 11.25
C THR A 143 -5.59 2.61 12.66
N PRO A 144 -6.82 2.10 12.85
CA PRO A 144 -7.33 1.78 14.18
C PRO A 144 -6.44 0.84 15.00
N SER A 145 -5.54 0.08 14.36
CA SER A 145 -4.57 -0.79 15.03
C SER A 145 -3.25 -0.09 15.40
N GLY A 146 -3.09 1.19 15.08
CA GLY A 146 -1.91 2.01 15.36
C GLY A 146 -1.15 2.47 14.13
N THR A 147 -0.05 3.19 14.38
CA THR A 147 0.83 3.78 13.36
C THR A 147 2.00 2.87 13.04
N GLN A 148 2.20 2.56 11.76
CA GLN A 148 3.28 1.68 11.30
C GLN A 148 3.68 1.95 9.84
N TYR A 149 4.90 1.55 9.49
CA TYR A 149 5.34 1.48 8.09
C TYR A 149 4.93 0.12 7.52
N LEU A 150 4.15 0.11 6.45
CA LEU A 150 3.68 -1.12 5.82
C LEU A 150 4.08 -1.18 4.34
N PRO A 151 4.47 -2.36 3.81
CA PRO A 151 4.89 -2.50 2.43
C PRO A 151 3.71 -2.35 1.47
N PHE A 152 3.89 -1.61 0.38
CA PHE A 152 2.85 -1.42 -0.65
C PHE A 152 3.31 -1.73 -2.08
N CYS A 153 4.59 -2.01 -2.27
CA CYS A 153 5.14 -2.42 -3.56
C CYS A 153 6.33 -3.36 -3.38
N ALA A 154 6.67 -4.11 -4.42
CA ALA A 154 7.78 -5.06 -4.42
C ALA A 154 8.43 -5.13 -5.81
N PHE A 155 9.76 -5.23 -5.82
CA PHE A 155 10.61 -5.24 -7.01
C PHE A 155 11.75 -6.23 -6.83
N THR A 156 12.27 -6.76 -7.93
CA THR A 156 13.49 -7.55 -7.93
C THR A 156 14.71 -6.66 -8.14
N LEU A 157 15.71 -6.80 -7.25
CA LEU A 157 16.97 -6.08 -7.33
C LEU A 157 18.17 -7.04 -7.34
N ASN A 158 18.85 -7.10 -8.48
CA ASN A 158 20.05 -7.92 -8.65
C ASN A 158 21.24 -7.38 -7.82
N PRO A 159 22.19 -8.23 -7.40
CA PRO A 159 23.44 -7.77 -6.78
C PRO A 159 24.22 -6.86 -7.72
N GLN A 160 24.85 -5.83 -7.16
CA GLN A 160 25.52 -4.74 -7.90
C GLN A 160 24.59 -3.96 -8.84
N GLY A 161 23.27 -4.13 -8.70
CA GLY A 161 22.25 -3.39 -9.44
C GLY A 161 21.73 -2.19 -8.65
N SER A 162 21.09 -1.28 -9.37
CA SER A 162 20.32 -0.17 -8.78
C SER A 162 18.88 -0.17 -9.27
N ILE A 163 18.01 0.44 -8.48
CA ILE A 163 16.61 0.67 -8.80
C ILE A 163 16.18 2.06 -8.33
N VAL A 164 15.28 2.68 -9.08
CA VAL A 164 14.56 3.90 -8.68
C VAL A 164 13.08 3.55 -8.61
N MET A 165 12.45 3.86 -7.49
CA MET A 165 11.04 3.56 -7.22
C MET A 165 10.31 4.87 -6.94
N LYS A 166 9.23 5.12 -7.68
CA LYS A 166 8.33 6.26 -7.48
C LYS A 166 7.06 5.77 -6.79
N PRO A 167 6.77 6.16 -5.55
CA PRO A 167 5.45 5.93 -4.97
C PRO A 167 4.39 6.75 -5.73
N LEU A 168 3.20 6.17 -5.89
CA LEU A 168 2.05 6.86 -6.46
C LEU A 168 1.00 7.08 -5.39
N GLU A 169 0.25 8.17 -5.50
CA GLU A 169 -0.82 8.50 -4.56
C GLU A 169 -2.17 7.89 -4.94
N ASN A 170 -2.15 6.85 -5.79
CA ASN A 170 -3.31 6.07 -6.20
C ASN A 170 -3.56 4.95 -5.17
N ILE A 171 -4.78 4.93 -4.64
CA ILE A 171 -5.23 3.99 -3.62
C ILE A 171 -6.40 3.19 -4.18
N LEU A 172 -6.38 1.88 -3.93
CA LEU A 172 -7.51 0.97 -4.11
C LEU A 172 -7.98 0.52 -2.74
N LEU A 173 -9.28 0.63 -2.47
CA LEU A 173 -9.93 0.11 -1.27
C LEU A 173 -11.00 -0.91 -1.63
N VAL A 174 -11.05 -2.00 -0.86
CA VAL A 174 -12.08 -3.04 -0.96
C VAL A 174 -12.53 -3.50 0.42
N ALA A 175 -13.80 -3.86 0.55
CA ALA A 175 -14.31 -4.61 1.68
C ALA A 175 -14.44 -6.09 1.27
N ALA A 176 -13.67 -6.98 1.88
CA ALA A 176 -13.66 -8.40 1.48
C ALA A 176 -13.63 -9.36 2.68
N GLN A 177 -14.27 -10.53 2.52
CA GLN A 177 -14.17 -11.66 3.46
C GLN A 177 -12.88 -12.45 3.27
N GLN A 178 -11.75 -11.75 3.26
CA GLN A 178 -10.45 -12.39 3.21
C GLN A 178 -9.67 -12.02 4.46
N ASN A 179 -9.16 -13.03 5.14
CA ASN A 179 -8.30 -12.84 6.30
C ASN A 179 -6.85 -12.55 5.85
N LEU A 180 -6.67 -11.46 5.10
CA LEU A 180 -5.35 -11.01 4.69
C LEU A 180 -4.72 -10.18 5.80
N GLN A 181 -3.41 -10.30 5.90
CA GLN A 181 -2.57 -9.40 6.69
C GLN A 181 -1.86 -8.40 5.79
N SER A 182 -1.48 -7.24 6.33
CA SER A 182 -0.62 -6.29 5.63
C SER A 182 0.65 -6.97 5.10
N GLY A 183 1.04 -6.65 3.88
CA GLY A 183 2.14 -7.28 3.15
C GLY A 183 1.79 -8.58 2.42
N ASN A 184 0.57 -9.11 2.55
CA ASN A 184 0.12 -10.24 1.73
C ASN A 184 -0.04 -9.83 0.25
N VAL A 185 0.56 -10.58 -0.67
CA VAL A 185 0.57 -10.23 -2.10
C VAL A 185 -0.69 -10.73 -2.79
N GLN A 186 -1.41 -9.81 -3.45
CA GLN A 186 -2.62 -10.12 -4.21
C GLN A 186 -2.49 -9.64 -5.64
N ALA A 187 -2.90 -10.49 -6.59
CA ALA A 187 -2.87 -10.18 -8.02
C ALA A 187 -4.13 -9.43 -8.48
N VAL A 188 -5.28 -9.81 -7.91
CA VAL A 188 -6.60 -9.38 -8.36
C VAL A 188 -7.46 -8.88 -7.21
N VAL A 189 -8.36 -7.97 -7.56
CA VAL A 189 -9.34 -7.38 -6.65
C VAL A 189 -10.29 -8.48 -6.16
N SER A 190 -10.34 -8.70 -4.85
CA SER A 190 -11.13 -9.81 -4.27
C SER A 190 -12.63 -9.53 -4.20
N ALA A 191 -13.03 -8.26 -4.08
CA ALA A 191 -14.43 -7.82 -4.00
C ALA A 191 -14.59 -6.45 -4.68
N PRO A 192 -15.81 -6.06 -5.08
CA PRO A 192 -16.05 -4.69 -5.55
C PRO A 192 -15.55 -3.64 -4.56
N GLY A 193 -15.01 -2.56 -5.09
CA GLY A 193 -14.42 -1.48 -4.29
C GLY A 193 -14.29 -0.20 -5.09
N CYS A 194 -13.34 0.64 -4.69
CA CYS A 194 -13.08 1.89 -5.37
C CYS A 194 -11.59 2.21 -5.49
N THR A 195 -11.27 3.06 -6.46
CA THR A 195 -9.96 3.67 -6.61
C THR A 195 -10.07 5.19 -6.58
N PHE A 196 -9.08 5.84 -6.00
CA PHE A 196 -8.98 7.29 -5.91
C PHE A 196 -7.52 7.71 -5.75
N SER A 197 -7.25 9.01 -5.82
CA SER A 197 -5.89 9.54 -5.76
C SER A 197 -5.80 10.74 -4.85
N PHE A 198 -4.81 10.75 -3.97
CA PHE A 198 -4.48 11.94 -3.19
C PHE A 198 -3.68 12.95 -4.03
N SER A 199 -3.86 14.23 -3.73
CA SER A 199 -3.12 15.32 -4.36
C SER A 199 -3.09 16.54 -3.44
N ALA A 200 -2.40 17.60 -3.84
CA ALA A 200 -2.41 18.87 -3.11
C ALA A 200 -3.82 19.49 -3.00
N SER A 201 -4.73 19.18 -3.93
CA SER A 201 -6.12 19.68 -3.94
C SER A 201 -7.13 18.72 -3.35
N THR A 202 -6.75 17.46 -3.11
CA THR A 202 -7.64 16.41 -2.59
C THR A 202 -6.87 15.63 -1.55
N ILE A 203 -6.97 16.08 -0.30
CA ILE A 203 -6.24 15.50 0.82
C ILE A 203 -7.09 14.55 1.67
N GLU A 204 -8.39 14.51 1.43
CA GLU A 204 -9.37 13.83 2.28
C GLU A 204 -10.44 13.16 1.40
N TYR A 205 -10.86 11.97 1.82
CA TYR A 205 -11.96 11.22 1.21
C TYR A 205 -12.88 10.70 2.31
N ASP A 206 -14.10 11.22 2.33
CA ASP A 206 -15.16 10.69 3.19
C ASP A 206 -15.90 9.60 2.44
N LEU A 207 -15.77 8.38 2.92
CA LEU A 207 -16.25 7.17 2.28
C LEU A 207 -17.39 6.53 3.06
N GLN A 208 -18.19 5.75 2.34
CA GLN A 208 -19.25 4.94 2.89
C GLN A 208 -19.25 3.57 2.24
N VAL A 209 -19.80 2.59 2.96
CA VAL A 209 -20.04 1.25 2.42
C VAL A 209 -21.51 1.13 2.07
N LEU A 210 -21.80 0.71 0.83
CA LEU A 210 -23.17 0.51 0.36
C LEU A 210 -23.76 -0.77 0.95
N ALA A 211 -25.02 -0.68 1.40
CA ALA A 211 -25.76 -1.83 1.88
C ALA A 211 -25.91 -2.90 0.79
N SER A 212 -26.00 -4.18 1.21
CA SER A 212 -26.16 -5.38 0.37
C SER A 212 -25.02 -5.70 -0.62
N THR A 213 -24.34 -4.71 -1.16
CA THR A 213 -23.24 -4.90 -2.14
C THR A 213 -21.86 -4.75 -1.51
N TYR A 214 -21.77 -4.10 -0.35
CA TYR A 214 -20.55 -3.76 0.36
C TYR A 214 -19.49 -3.03 -0.48
N THR A 215 -19.92 -2.41 -1.58
CA THR A 215 -19.06 -1.57 -2.41
C THR A 215 -18.74 -0.29 -1.65
N ILE A 216 -17.48 0.15 -1.70
CA ILE A 216 -17.04 1.41 -1.11
C ILE A 216 -17.26 2.53 -2.14
N THR A 217 -17.84 3.64 -1.71
CA THR A 217 -18.05 4.84 -2.52
C THR A 217 -17.85 6.11 -1.68
N ASN A 218 -17.76 7.28 -2.32
CA ASN A 218 -17.72 8.56 -1.62
C ASN A 218 -19.10 8.94 -1.04
N LEU A 219 -19.09 9.76 0.01
CA LEU A 219 -20.28 10.48 0.49
C LEU A 219 -20.74 11.52 -0.56
N ALA A 220 -22.03 11.83 -0.53
CA ALA A 220 -22.59 12.82 -1.46
C ALA A 220 -21.99 14.21 -1.18
N GLY A 221 -21.48 14.86 -2.23
CA GLY A 221 -20.85 16.18 -2.12
C GLY A 221 -19.37 16.18 -1.76
N THR A 222 -18.76 15.00 -1.56
CA THR A 222 -17.31 14.84 -1.28
C THR A 222 -16.58 14.36 -2.55
N PRO A 223 -15.23 14.38 -2.58
CA PRO A 223 -14.46 13.97 -3.75
C PRO A 223 -14.85 12.59 -4.28
N SER A 224 -15.09 12.50 -5.60
CA SER A 224 -15.56 11.27 -6.23
C SER A 224 -14.49 10.18 -6.26
N VAL A 225 -14.91 8.94 -6.09
CA VAL A 225 -14.08 7.75 -6.32
C VAL A 225 -14.53 7.01 -7.59
N SER A 226 -13.62 6.25 -8.20
CA SER A 226 -13.96 5.41 -9.36
C SER A 226 -14.26 3.98 -8.91
N PRO A 227 -15.38 3.37 -9.32
CA PRO A 227 -15.71 2.00 -8.93
C PRO A 227 -14.76 0.99 -9.57
N VAL A 228 -14.50 -0.09 -8.85
CA VAL A 228 -13.64 -1.20 -9.29
C VAL A 228 -14.37 -2.52 -9.12
N SER A 229 -14.35 -3.37 -10.15
CA SER A 229 -14.96 -4.70 -10.11
C SER A 229 -14.00 -5.77 -9.58
N SER A 230 -14.57 -6.79 -8.92
CA SER A 230 -13.84 -8.02 -8.56
C SER A 230 -13.20 -8.68 -9.79
N GLY A 231 -12.04 -9.30 -9.60
CA GLY A 231 -11.25 -9.94 -10.64
C GLY A 231 -10.33 -8.99 -11.43
N SER A 232 -10.47 -7.67 -11.29
CA SER A 232 -9.59 -6.70 -11.94
C SER A 232 -8.16 -6.81 -11.40
N THR A 233 -7.16 -6.64 -12.27
CA THR A 233 -5.74 -6.71 -11.87
C THR A 233 -5.36 -5.50 -11.00
N ILE A 234 -4.96 -5.75 -9.74
CA ILE A 234 -4.64 -4.69 -8.78
C ILE A 234 -3.53 -3.79 -9.32
N GLY A 235 -2.42 -4.40 -9.80
CA GLY A 235 -1.28 -3.66 -10.32
C GLY A 235 -1.65 -2.73 -11.48
N THR A 236 -2.56 -3.15 -12.37
CA THR A 236 -3.03 -2.30 -13.47
C THR A 236 -3.84 -1.10 -12.97
N ILE A 237 -4.60 -1.24 -11.88
CA ILE A 237 -5.41 -0.15 -11.33
C ILE A 237 -4.54 0.89 -10.63
N ILE A 238 -3.65 0.45 -9.74
CA ILE A 238 -2.94 1.38 -8.84
C ILE A 238 -1.63 1.89 -9.43
N ASN A 239 -1.01 1.16 -10.36
CA ASN A 239 0.27 1.57 -10.97
C ASN A 239 0.09 2.35 -12.29
N SER A 240 -1.14 2.59 -12.75
CA SER A 240 -1.42 3.27 -14.04
C SER A 240 -1.42 4.80 -13.98
N GLY A 241 -0.68 5.43 -13.05
CA GLY A 241 -0.70 6.88 -12.82
C GLY A 241 0.66 7.57 -12.87
N GLY A 242 1.59 7.08 -13.71
CA GLY A 242 2.92 7.66 -13.90
C GLY A 242 2.96 8.76 -14.95
#